data_AF-A0A396KRV1-F1
#
_entry.id   AF-A0A396KRV1-F1
#
_cell.length_a   1.000
_cell.length_b   1.000
_cell.length_c   1.000
_cell.angle_alpha   90.00
_cell.angle_beta   90.00
_cell.angle_gamma   90.00
#
_symmetry.space_group_name_H-M   'P 1'
#
loop_
_entity.id
_entity.type
_entity.pdbx_description
1 polymer ?
#
loop_
_entity_poly.entity_id
_entity_poly.type
_entity_poly.pdbx_seq_one_letter_code
_entity_poly.pdbx_strand_id
1 'polypeptide(L)' 'MKSIQLYVCEHCGTKYKDKNECKKCESNHRAALEIHDMRFHACKDSDNYPDKVELKMADGKMIWYHR' A
#
# COMPACT_ATOMS: atom_id res chain seq x y z
N MET A 1 37.90 0.88 8.56
CA MET A 1 36.50 0.47 8.33
C MET A 1 35.82 1.54 7.48
N LYS A 2 35.00 1.17 6.49
CA LYS A 2 34.26 2.13 5.65
C LYS A 2 32.80 2.20 6.12
N SER A 3 32.31 3.42 6.39
CA SER A 3 30.91 3.70 6.72
C SER A 3 30.16 4.12 5.46
N ILE A 4 28.96 3.57 5.25
CA ILE A 4 28.07 3.93 4.13
C ILE A 4 26.80 4.53 4.74
N GLN A 5 26.45 5.74 4.34
CA GLN A 5 25.16 6.35 4.68
C GLN A 5 24.10 5.84 3.69
N LEU A 6 23.00 5.34 4.23
CA LEU A 6 21.82 4.91 3.47
C LEU A 6 20.61 5.66 4.01
N TYR A 7 19.69 5.99 3.11
CA TYR A 7 18.38 6.56 3.42
C TYR A 7 17.36 5.43 3.48
N VAL A 8 16.45 5.46 4.44
CA VAL A 8 15.45 4.41 4.63
C VAL A 8 14.08 5.05 4.54
N CYS A 9 13.22 4.53 3.67
CA CYS A 9 11.84 4.98 3.57
C CYS A 9 11.08 4.58 4.84
N GLU A 10 10.44 5.52 5.52
CA GLU A 10 9.70 5.24 6.76
C GLU A 10 8.42 4.41 6.52
N HIS A 11 7.86 4.45 5.30
CA HIS A 11 6.63 3.73 4.96
C HIS A 11 6.83 2.25 4.64
N CYS A 12 7.93 1.88 3.96
CA CYS A 12 8.18 0.50 3.52
C CYS A 12 9.50 -0.10 4.01
N GLY A 13 10.38 0.69 4.63
CA GLY A 13 11.69 0.23 5.10
C GLY A 13 12.72 0.01 3.99
N THR A 14 12.41 0.35 2.73
CA THR A 14 13.34 0.18 1.61
C THR A 14 14.54 1.11 1.77
N LYS A 15 15.75 0.56 1.59
CA LYS A 15 17.01 1.28 1.75
C LYS A 15 17.48 1.82 0.39
N TYR A 16 17.74 3.12 0.33
CA TYR A 16 18.22 3.84 -0.83
C TYR A 16 19.61 4.42 -0.55
N LYS A 17 20.44 4.50 -1.58
CA LYS A 17 21.74 5.20 -1.51
C LYS A 17 21.55 6.72 -1.61
N ASP A 18 20.49 7.14 -2.29
CA ASP A 18 20.20 8.54 -2.59
C ASP A 18 18.96 9.03 -1.84
N LYS A 19 19.09 10.20 -1.20
CA LYS A 19 17.99 10.86 -0.50
C LYS A 19 16.81 11.15 -1.41
N ASN A 20 17.09 11.49 -2.67
CA ASN A 20 16.06 11.87 -3.63
C ASN A 20 15.22 10.66 -4.07
N GLU A 21 15.83 9.48 -4.17
CA GLU A 21 15.10 8.23 -4.44
C GLU A 21 14.25 7.83 -3.24
N CYS A 22 14.78 7.97 -2.02
CA CYS A 22 14.00 7.77 -0.79
C CYS A 22 12.76 8.67 -0.76
N LYS A 23 12.93 9.98 -1.01
CA LYS A 23 11.82 10.93 -1.07
C LYS A 23 10.79 10.60 -2.15
N LYS A 24 11.23 10.13 -3.32
CA LYS A 24 10.33 9.68 -4.39
C LYS A 24 9.54 8.45 -3.96
N CYS A 25 10.17 7.50 -3.27
CA CYS A 25 9.48 6.34 -2.70
C CYS A 25 8.42 6.79 -1.69
N GLU A 26 8.80 7.63 -0.72
CA GLU A 26 7.89 8.19 0.29
C GLU A 26 6.71 8.91 -0.36
N SER A 27 6.97 9.74 -1.38
CA SER A 27 5.92 10.48 -2.11
C SER A 27 5.03 9.57 -2.97
N ASN A 28 5.53 8.41 -3.40
CA ASN A 28 4.78 7.45 -4.21
C ASN A 28 3.98 6.46 -3.36
N HIS A 29 4.19 6.42 -2.04
CA HIS A 29 3.35 5.65 -1.13
C HIS A 29 1.97 6.29 -1.02
N ARG A 30 1.05 5.78 -1.84
CA ARG A 30 -0.35 6.18 -1.84
C ARG A 30 -1.08 5.39 -0.75
N ALA A 31 -1.49 6.08 0.30
CA ALA A 31 -2.33 5.48 1.32
C ALA A 31 -3.78 5.30 0.82
N ALA A 32 -4.43 4.24 1.27
CA ALA A 32 -5.87 4.11 1.15
C ALA A 32 -6.53 5.05 2.17
N LEU A 33 -7.54 5.81 1.73
CA LEU A 33 -8.32 6.69 2.60
C LEU A 33 -9.49 5.94 3.24
N GLU A 34 -10.24 5.22 2.42
CA GLU A 34 -11.48 4.56 2.82
C GLU A 34 -11.75 3.33 1.95
N ILE A 35 -12.44 2.35 2.54
CA ILE A 35 -13.03 1.23 1.80
C ILE A 35 -14.35 1.75 1.22
N HIS A 36 -14.45 1.79 -0.11
CA HIS A 36 -15.64 2.26 -0.80
C HIS A 36 -16.69 1.16 -0.94
N ASP A 37 -16.27 -0.02 -1.40
CA ASP A 37 -17.16 -1.15 -1.65
C ASP A 37 -16.47 -2.47 -1.30
N MET A 38 -17.28 -3.49 -0.99
CA MET A 38 -16.81 -4.82 -0.65
C MET A 38 -17.71 -5.88 -1.25
N ARG A 39 -17.11 -6.85 -1.95
CA ARG A 39 -17.84 -7.96 -2.58
C ARG A 39 -17.48 -9.25 -1.89
N PHE A 40 -18.52 -10.03 -1.60
CA PHE A 40 -18.42 -11.31 -0.94
C PHE A 40 -18.71 -12.43 -1.93
N HIS A 41 -17.99 -13.54 -1.78
CA HIS A 41 -18.36 -14.77 -2.46
C HIS A 41 -19.49 -15.46 -1.69
N ALA A 42 -20.42 -16.09 -2.41
CA ALA A 42 -21.50 -16.84 -1.77
C ALA A 42 -20.95 -18.19 -1.25
N CYS A 43 -20.31 -18.19 -0.08
CA CYS A 43 -19.89 -19.39 0.63
C CYS A 43 -20.64 -19.48 1.97
N LYS A 44 -21.08 -20.69 2.35
CA LYS A 44 -21.81 -20.92 3.61
C LYS A 44 -20.94 -21.54 4.71
N ASP A 45 -19.70 -21.89 4.42
CA ASP A 45 -18.90 -22.83 5.23
C ASP A 45 -17.67 -22.20 5.91
N SER A 46 -17.40 -20.90 5.72
CA SER A 46 -16.25 -20.23 6.35
C SER A 46 -16.48 -18.75 6.59
N ASP A 47 -15.58 -18.14 7.38
CA ASP A 47 -15.49 -16.70 7.62
C ASP A 47 -15.56 -15.95 6.28
N ASN A 48 -16.73 -15.36 6.01
CA ASN A 48 -17.07 -14.68 4.76
C ASN A 48 -16.41 -13.30 4.72
N TYR A 49 -15.07 -13.28 4.71
CA TYR A 49 -14.33 -12.07 4.37
C TYR A 49 -14.59 -11.69 2.91
N PRO A 50 -14.54 -10.38 2.59
CA PRO A 50 -14.71 -9.93 1.22
C PRO A 50 -13.61 -10.51 0.31
N ASP A 51 -14.03 -10.98 -0.85
CA ASP A 51 -13.17 -11.48 -1.93
C ASP A 51 -12.50 -10.30 -2.65
N LYS A 52 -13.25 -9.21 -2.79
CA LYS A 52 -12.81 -7.98 -3.43
C LYS A 52 -13.16 -6.79 -2.58
N VAL A 53 -12.22 -5.86 -2.44
CA VAL A 53 -12.44 -4.57 -1.80
C VAL A 53 -12.06 -3.46 -2.76
N GLU A 54 -12.93 -2.47 -2.92
CA GLU A 54 -12.62 -1.24 -3.63
C GLU A 54 -12.10 -0.23 -2.63
N LEU A 55 -10.84 0.17 -2.79
CA LEU A 55 -10.22 1.18 -1.96
C LEU A 55 -10.20 2.50 -2.71
N LYS A 56 -10.65 3.56 -2.03
CA LYS A 56 -10.44 4.93 -2.48
C LYS A 56 -9.08 5.39 -1.95
N MET A 57 -8.16 5.60 -2.87
CA MET A 57 -6.79 6.03 -2.58
C MET A 57 -6.75 7.54 -2.32
N ALA A 58 -5.69 8.02 -1.66
CA ALA A 58 -5.46 9.45 -1.40
C ALA A 58 -5.51 10.32 -2.67
N ASP A 59 -5.12 9.79 -3.82
CA ASP A 59 -5.20 10.47 -5.11
C ASP A 59 -6.61 10.53 -5.72
N GLY A 60 -7.64 10.08 -5.00
CA GLY A 60 -9.02 10.02 -5.49
C GLY A 60 -9.30 8.88 -6.48
N LYS A 61 -8.30 8.05 -6.79
CA LYS A 61 -8.49 6.85 -7.62
C LYS A 61 -9.17 5.75 -6.81
N MET A 62 -10.10 5.06 -7.44
CA MET A 62 -10.70 3.84 -6.92
C MET A 62 -9.98 2.63 -7.51
N ILE A 63 -9.47 1.75 -6.65
CA ILE A 63 -8.74 0.55 -7.08
C ILE A 63 -9.35 -0.66 -6.41
N TRP A 64 -9.69 -1.65 -7.24
CA TRP A 64 -10.14 -2.96 -6.78
C TRP A 64 -8.93 -3.81 -6.39
N TYR A 65 -8.92 -4.25 -5.14
CA TYR A 65 -8.00 -5.26 -4.64
C TYR A 65 -8.74 -6.58 -4.50
N HIS A 66 -8.08 -7.64 -4.92
CA HIS A 66 -8.52 -9.01 -4.75
C HIS A 66 -7.63 -9.67 -3.72
N ARG A 67 -8.22 -10.49 -2.85
CA ARG A 67 -7.51 -11.34 -1.90
C ARG A 67 -6.70 -12.43 -2.58
#